data_AF-V9VE40-F1
#
_entry.id   AF-V9VE40-F1
#
_cell.length_a   1.000
_cell.length_b   1.000
_cell.length_c   1.000
_cell.angle_alpha   90.00
_cell.angle_beta   90.00
_cell.angle_gamma   90.00
#
_symmetry.space_group_name_H-M   'P 1'
#
loop_
_entity.id
_entity.type
_entity.pdbx_description
1 polymer ?
#
loop_
_entity_poly.entity_id
_entity_poly.type
_entity_poly.pdbx_seq_one_letter_code
_entity_poly.pdbx_strand_id
1 'polypeptide(L)' 'LYEIMSMLLSGKLEYSKDCVVNSHIDLVGFDMMNKKPDPRILHTHLPYSYLPAKHTENEYKIVFMLRNPKDR' A
#
# COMPACT_ATOMS: atom_id res chain seq x y z
N LEU A 1 5.86 5.12 5.73
CA LEU A 1 4.89 5.55 4.69
C LEU A 1 3.48 5.09 5.00
N TYR A 2 3.24 3.80 5.25
CA TYR A 2 1.91 3.27 5.53
C TYR A 2 1.14 4.11 6.57
N GLU A 3 1.81 4.49 7.66
CA GLU A 3 1.25 5.38 8.69
C GLU A 3 0.82 6.73 8.12
N ILE A 4 1.67 7.40 7.35
CA ILE A 4 1.36 8.68 6.71
C ILE A 4 0.15 8.51 5.78
N MET A 5 0.10 7.43 4.99
CA MET A 5 -1.06 7.15 4.13
C MET A 5 -2.32 6.90 4.96
N SER A 6 -2.22 6.21 6.09
CA SER A 6 -3.38 5.98 6.99
C SER A 6 -3.85 7.29 7.65
N MET A 7 -2.93 8.19 7.99
CA MET A 7 -3.26 9.50 8.54
C MET A 7 -3.93 10.38 7.49
N LEU A 8 -3.42 10.39 6.25
CA LEU A 8 -4.02 11.13 5.15
C LEU A 8 -5.41 10.59 4.77
N LEU A 9 -5.59 9.26 4.80
CA LEU A 9 -6.87 8.63 4.48
C LEU A 9 -7.92 8.83 5.57
N SER A 10 -7.52 8.76 6.84
CA SER A 10 -8.42 8.97 7.98
C SER A 10 -8.66 10.45 8.29
N GLY A 11 -7.78 11.35 7.82
CA GLY A 11 -7.79 12.78 8.15
C GLY A 11 -7.39 13.07 9.60
N LYS A 12 -6.83 12.09 10.32
CA LYS A 12 -6.46 12.22 11.74
C LYS A 12 -4.96 11.98 11.92
N LEU A 13 -4.37 12.65 12.91
CA LEU A 13 -2.97 12.49 13.30
C LEU A 13 -2.81 11.39 14.37
N GLU A 14 -3.38 10.21 14.09
CA GLU A 14 -3.34 9.06 14.99
C GLU A 14 -2.50 7.95 14.37
N TYR A 15 -1.66 7.30 15.19
CA TYR A 15 -0.91 6.14 14.75
C TYR A 15 -1.83 4.93 14.62
N SER A 16 -1.79 4.28 13.46
CA SER A 16 -2.47 3.00 13.27
C SER A 16 -1.78 1.91 14.09
N LYS A 17 -2.58 1.03 14.70
CA LYS A 17 -2.08 -0.19 15.36
C LYS A 17 -1.73 -1.29 14.35
N ASP A 18 -2.16 -1.14 13.09
CA ASP A 18 -1.92 -2.14 12.05
C ASP A 18 -0.49 -2.06 11.51
N CYS A 19 0.10 -3.21 11.27
CA CYS A 19 1.47 -3.32 10.79
C CYS A 19 1.52 -3.17 9.26
N VAL A 20 2.57 -2.52 8.74
CA VAL A 20 2.82 -2.40 7.29
C VAL A 20 2.87 -3.77 6.61
N VAL A 21 3.38 -4.79 7.33
CA VAL A 21 3.49 -6.17 6.83
C VAL A 21 2.12 -6.72 6.46
N ASN A 22 1.07 -6.41 7.23
CA ASN A 22 -0.29 -6.90 6.96
C ASN A 22 -0.91 -6.31 5.69
N SER A 23 -0.28 -5.30 5.11
CA SER A 23 -0.70 -4.63 3.88
C SER A 23 0.26 -4.88 2.72
N HIS A 24 1.25 -5.76 2.93
CA HIS A 24 2.26 -6.11 1.95
C HIS A 24 1.79 -7.28 1.08
N ILE A 25 1.50 -7.01 -0.19
CA ILE A 25 0.97 -8.00 -1.15
C ILE A 25 1.91 -9.21 -1.27
N ASP A 26 3.22 -8.97 -1.27
CA ASP A 26 4.19 -10.04 -1.52
C ASP A 26 4.43 -10.94 -0.29
N LEU A 27 3.96 -10.55 0.90
CA LEU A 27 4.20 -11.26 2.16
C LEU A 27 2.92 -11.84 2.78
N VAL A 28 1.75 -11.42 2.30
CA VAL A 28 0.45 -11.75 2.87
C VAL A 28 -0.43 -12.43 1.82
N GLY A 29 -1.10 -13.51 2.21
CA GLY A 29 -2.04 -14.21 1.31
C GLY A 29 -3.25 -13.36 0.93
N PHE A 30 -3.77 -13.60 -0.29
CA PHE A 30 -4.92 -12.86 -0.83
C PHE A 30 -6.17 -12.89 0.07
N ASP A 31 -6.37 -13.96 0.84
CA ASP A 31 -7.51 -14.10 1.75
C ASP A 31 -7.53 -13.02 2.84
N MET A 32 -6.36 -12.64 3.36
CA MET A 32 -6.26 -11.61 4.40
C MET A 32 -6.45 -10.21 3.81
N MET A 33 -6.02 -10.02 2.56
CA MET A 33 -6.17 -8.77 1.82
C MET A 33 -7.62 -8.50 1.41
N ASN A 34 -8.35 -9.56 1.03
CA ASN A 34 -9.76 -9.47 0.67
C ASN A 34 -10.67 -9.24 1.89
N LYS A 35 -10.21 -9.58 3.11
CA LYS A 35 -10.95 -9.29 4.35
C LYS A 35 -10.87 -7.82 4.79
N LYS A 36 -9.91 -7.05 4.27
CA LYS A 36 -9.76 -5.63 4.64
C LYS A 36 -10.85 -4.78 3.96
N PRO A 37 -11.50 -3.86 4.69
CA PRO A 37 -12.52 -2.98 4.11
C PRO A 37 -11.88 -1.91 3.21
N ASP A 38 -12.62 -1.45 2.21
CA ASP A 38 -12.24 -0.31 1.39
C ASP A 38 -12.50 1.02 2.15
N PRO A 39 -11.69 2.07 1.93
CA PRO A 39 -10.49 2.15 1.08
C PRO A 39 -9.25 1.47 1.68
N ARG A 40 -8.58 0.61 0.89
CA ARG A 40 -7.41 -0.18 1.31
C ARG A 40 -6.09 0.50 0.92
N ILE A 41 -5.10 0.41 1.82
CA ILE A 41 -3.72 0.78 1.54
C ILE A 41 -2.93 -0.50 1.35
N LEU A 42 -2.39 -0.71 0.15
CA LEU A 42 -1.59 -1.88 -0.19
C LEU A 42 -0.17 -1.46 -0.58
N HIS A 43 0.80 -2.32 -0.28
CA HIS A 43 2.21 -2.10 -0.61
C HIS A 43 2.77 -3.33 -1.34
N THR A 44 3.65 -3.10 -2.32
CA THR A 44 4.36 -4.14 -3.05
C THR A 44 5.71 -3.63 -3.53
N HIS A 45 6.67 -4.54 -3.67
CA HIS A 45 7.93 -4.29 -4.36
C HIS A 45 7.88 -4.61 -5.87
N LEU A 46 6.73 -5.08 -6.37
CA LEU A 46 6.56 -5.41 -7.78
C LEU A 46 6.80 -4.18 -8.66
N PRO A 47 7.57 -4.32 -9.75
CA PRO A 47 7.68 -3.27 -10.75
C PRO A 47 6.30 -2.95 -11.35
N TYR A 48 6.12 -1.70 -11.75
CA TYR A 48 4.84 -1.20 -12.28
C TYR A 48 4.27 -2.06 -13.42
N SER A 49 5.12 -2.59 -14.30
CA SER A 49 4.74 -3.46 -15.42
C SER A 49 4.07 -4.78 -15.01
N TYR A 50 4.26 -5.21 -13.76
CA TYR A 50 3.66 -6.44 -13.22
C TYR A 50 2.36 -6.18 -12.44
N LEU A 51 1.95 -4.92 -12.28
CA LEU A 51 0.65 -4.61 -11.70
C LEU A 51 -0.47 -5.01 -12.67
N PRO A 52 -1.59 -5.59 -12.20
CA PRO A 52 -2.69 -5.94 -13.08
C PRO A 52 -3.25 -4.70 -13.78
N ALA A 53 -3.50 -4.78 -15.09
CA ALA A 53 -3.93 -3.64 -15.92
C ALA A 53 -5.16 -2.90 -15.37
N LYS A 54 -6.05 -3.59 -14.65
CA LYS A 54 -7.18 -2.96 -13.95
C LYS A 54 -6.76 -1.87 -12.95
N HIS A 55 -5.58 -1.98 -12.34
CA HIS A 55 -5.06 -0.99 -11.39
C HIS A 55 -4.46 0.23 -12.09
N THR A 56 -4.11 0.11 -13.37
CA THR A 56 -3.62 1.22 -14.20
C THR A 56 -4.75 1.92 -14.95
N GLU A 57 -5.85 1.22 -15.22
CA GLU A 57 -7.01 1.72 -15.97
C GLU A 57 -8.13 2.31 -15.07
N ASN A 58 -8.27 1.84 -13.82
CA ASN A 58 -9.31 2.31 -12.89
C ASN A 58 -8.80 3.39 -11.91
N GLU A 59 -9.73 3.92 -11.08
CA GLU A 59 -9.56 4.97 -10.05
C GLU A 59 -8.63 4.62 -8.86
N TYR A 60 -7.62 3.77 -9.04
CA TYR A 60 -6.64 3.50 -7.99
C TYR A 60 -5.55 4.58 -7.99
N LYS A 61 -5.09 4.97 -6.78
CA LYS A 61 -3.99 5.92 -6.61
C LYS A 61 -2.71 5.16 -6.30
N ILE A 62 -1.70 5.34 -7.15
CA ILE A 62 -0.39 4.71 -6.99
C ILE A 62 0.59 5.74 -6.41
N VAL A 63 1.13 5.43 -5.23
CA VAL A 63 2.17 6.24 -4.59
C VAL A 63 3.50 5.51 -4.75
N PHE A 64 4.32 5.98 -5.68
CA PHE A 64 5.65 5.43 -5.93
C PHE A 64 6.69 6.15 -5.08
N MET A 65 7.48 5.38 -4.32
CA MET A 65 8.56 5.92 -3.52
C MET A 65 9.91 5.58 -4.13
N LEU A 66 10.74 6.59 -4.27
CA LEU A 66 12.14 6.46 -4.59
C LEU A 66 12.96 6.95 -3.41
N ARG A 67 14.06 6.25 -3.13
CA ARG A 67 15.09 6.68 -2.20
C ARG A 67 16.40 6.76 -2.96
N ASN A 68 17.31 7.62 -2.52
CA ASN A 68 18.67 7.60 -3.02
C ASN A 68 19.27 6.19 -2.82
N PRO A 69 19.75 5.51 -3.87
CA PRO A 69 20.33 4.17 -3.77
C PRO A 69 21.55 4.10 -2.84
N LYS A 70 22.22 5.23 -2.60
CA LYS A 70 23.38 5.33 -1.70
C LYS A 70 23.00 5.36 -0.22
N ASP A 71 21.73 5.59 0.12
CA ASP A 71 21.29 5.70 1.51
C ASP A 71 21.02 4.32 2.16
N ARG A 72 21.59 3.23 1.61
CA ARG A 72 21.45 1.88 2.12
C ARG A 72 22.59 1.52 3.08
#